data_AF-S4WAQ4-F1
#
_entry.id   AF-S4WAQ4-F1
#
_cell.length_a   1.000
_cell.length_b   1.000
_cell.length_c   1.000
_cell.angle_alpha   90.00
_cell.angle_beta   90.00
_cell.angle_gamma   90.00
#
_symmetry.space_group_name_H-M   'P 1'
#
loop_
_entity.id
_entity.type
_entity.pdbx_description
1 polymer ?
#
loop_
_entity_poly.entity_id
_entity_poly.type
_entity_poly.pdbx_seq_one_letter_code
_entity_poly.pdbx_strand_id
1 'polypeptide(L)'
;MDDGSPVEPTELLAQHGVPPAQLEPAPAPPALSEVIARILAAPPHPCSACGADSATARVVPFPGVGLRWVDLCWEHGMSVRRRSRVPTTLEGIAADLRAAAGEAGLPQAARLAFIRSGNDYRTDHG
;
A
#
# COMPACT_ATOMS: atom_id res chain seq x y z
N MET A 1 -15.73 -15.11 -11.22
CA MET A 1 -14.88 -13.90 -11.26
C MET A 1 -14.87 -13.38 -9.85
N ASP A 2 -13.80 -13.66 -9.10
CA ASP A 2 -13.60 -13.03 -7.79
C ASP A 2 -13.48 -11.54 -8.04
N ASP A 3 -14.43 -10.76 -7.52
CA ASP A 3 -14.33 -9.32 -7.50
C ASP A 3 -13.13 -9.00 -6.60
N GLY A 4 -11.96 -8.76 -7.22
CA GLY A 4 -10.68 -8.55 -6.55
C GLY A 4 -10.60 -7.25 -5.75
N SER A 5 -11.71 -6.89 -5.10
CA SER A 5 -11.85 -5.84 -4.12
C SER A 5 -10.89 -6.11 -2.96
N PRO A 6 -10.07 -5.12 -2.57
CA PRO A 6 -9.12 -5.28 -1.48
C PRO A 6 -9.89 -5.57 -0.18
N VAL A 7 -9.45 -6.57 0.57
CA VAL A 7 -10.00 -6.89 1.89
C VAL A 7 -9.66 -5.72 2.82
N GLU A 8 -10.65 -5.16 3.50
CA GLU A 8 -10.41 -4.09 4.46
C GLU A 8 -9.73 -4.68 5.72
N PRO A 9 -8.83 -3.94 6.40
CA PRO A 9 -8.12 -4.47 7.58
C PRO A 9 -9.04 -5.02 8.68
N THR A 10 -10.24 -4.44 8.83
CA THR A 10 -11.26 -4.89 9.79
C THR A 10 -11.81 -6.27 9.43
N GLU A 11 -12.03 -6.53 8.13
CA GLU A 11 -12.50 -7.81 7.62
C GLU A 11 -11.43 -8.89 7.77
N LEU A 12 -10.18 -8.57 7.45
CA LEU A 12 -9.05 -9.46 7.68
C LEU A 12 -8.97 -9.89 9.16
N LEU A 13 -9.05 -8.95 10.10
CA LEU A 13 -9.00 -9.30 11.52
C LEU A 13 -10.20 -10.14 11.97
N ALA A 14 -11.39 -9.88 11.41
CA ALA A 14 -12.57 -10.69 11.69
C ALA A 14 -12.41 -12.15 11.21
N GLN A 15 -11.80 -12.36 10.03
CA GLN A 15 -11.50 -13.70 9.51
C GLN A 15 -10.53 -14.47 10.42
N HIS A 16 -9.62 -13.76 11.08
CA HIS A 16 -8.70 -14.33 12.07
C HIS A 16 -9.27 -14.39 13.51
N GLY A 17 -10.53 -13.97 13.71
CA GLY A 17 -11.17 -13.99 15.02
C GLY A 17 -10.56 -13.01 16.04
N VAL A 18 -9.91 -11.94 15.57
CA VAL A 18 -9.21 -10.97 16.42
C VAL A 18 -10.17 -9.85 16.82
N PRO A 19 -10.60 -9.76 18.09
CA PRO A 19 -11.51 -8.71 18.52
C PRO A 19 -10.77 -7.36 18.62
N PRO A 20 -11.37 -6.25 18.12
CA PRO A 20 -10.70 -4.94 18.11
C PRO A 20 -10.26 -4.43 19.49
N ALA A 21 -10.93 -4.85 20.56
CA ALA A 21 -10.60 -4.46 21.93
C ALA A 21 -9.24 -5.00 22.41
N GLN A 22 -8.69 -6.04 21.75
CA GLN A 22 -7.37 -6.59 22.05
C GLN A 22 -6.23 -5.84 21.35
N LEU A 23 -6.55 -4.96 20.39
CA LEU A 23 -5.56 -4.16 19.68
C LEU A 23 -5.08 -2.99 20.54
N GLU A 24 -3.83 -2.61 20.36
CA GLU A 24 -3.24 -1.46 21.04
C GLU A 24 -3.95 -0.16 20.60
N PRO A 25 -4.33 0.73 21.54
CA PRO A 25 -4.85 2.05 21.19
C PRO A 25 -3.86 2.85 20.35
N ALA A 26 -4.35 3.54 19.33
CA ALA A 26 -3.54 4.46 18.53
C ALA A 26 -3.85 5.93 18.87
N PRO A 27 -2.86 6.84 18.79
CA PRO A 27 -3.07 8.26 19.00
C PRO A 27 -3.95 8.88 17.89
N ALA A 28 -4.65 9.96 18.23
CA ALA A 28 -5.49 10.74 17.30
C ALA A 28 -5.05 12.22 17.29
N PRO A 29 -4.63 12.79 16.14
CA PRO A 29 -4.33 12.14 14.86
C PRO A 29 -2.98 11.42 14.89
N PRO A 30 -2.81 10.29 14.18
CA PRO A 30 -1.51 9.63 14.13
C PRO A 30 -0.53 10.43 13.29
N ALA A 31 0.62 10.78 13.86
CA ALA A 31 1.68 11.42 13.10
C ALA A 31 2.38 10.38 12.22
N LEU A 32 2.74 10.75 10.98
CA LEU A 32 3.49 9.87 10.08
C LEU A 32 4.80 9.37 10.72
N SER A 33 5.46 10.21 11.52
CA SER A 33 6.66 9.84 12.27
C SER A 33 6.42 8.72 13.27
N GLU A 34 5.25 8.66 13.92
CA GLU A 34 4.90 7.59 14.87
C GLU A 34 4.65 6.27 14.13
N VAL A 35 3.97 6.32 12.98
CA VAL A 35 3.76 5.15 12.12
C VAL A 35 5.11 4.59 11.66
N ILE A 36 6.02 5.45 11.20
CA ILE A 36 7.36 5.04 10.77
C ILE A 36 8.17 4.47 11.95
N ALA A 37 8.14 5.14 13.11
CA ALA A 37 8.83 4.67 14.30
C ALA A 37 8.34 3.27 14.73
N ARG A 38 7.03 3.02 14.65
CA ARG A 38 6.43 1.71 14.95
C ARG A 38 6.87 0.63 13.95
N ILE A 39 6.92 0.95 12.66
CA ILE A 39 7.41 0.02 11.61
C ILE A 39 8.89 -0.32 11.83
N LEU A 40 9.69 0.64 12.27
CA LEU A 40 11.14 0.48 12.47
C LEU A 40 11.53 -0.01 13.89
N ALA A 41 10.55 -0.33 14.74
CA ALA A 41 10.80 -0.77 16.11
C ALA A 41 11.59 -2.08 16.15
N ALA A 42 12.47 -2.20 17.17
CA ALA A 42 13.25 -3.40 17.45
C ALA A 42 13.06 -3.80 18.93
N PRO A 43 12.47 -4.98 19.23
CA PRO A 43 11.98 -5.98 18.27
C PRO A 43 10.74 -5.50 17.48
N PRO A 44 10.45 -6.10 16.31
CA PRO A 44 9.25 -5.80 15.55
C PRO A 44 7.97 -6.09 16.36
N HIS A 45 6.92 -5.31 16.11
CA HIS A 45 5.60 -5.63 16.66
C HIS A 45 5.05 -6.90 15.99
N PRO A 46 4.33 -7.77 16.73
CA PRO A 46 3.69 -8.95 16.15
C PRO A 46 2.52 -8.54 15.27
N CYS A 47 2.29 -9.29 14.19
CA CYS A 47 1.16 -9.12 13.31
C CYS A 47 -0.13 -9.36 14.10
N SER A 48 -1.05 -8.40 14.04
CA SER A 48 -2.33 -8.47 14.73
C SER A 48 -3.19 -9.65 14.31
N ALA A 49 -2.97 -10.25 13.13
CA ALA A 49 -3.73 -11.39 12.61
C ALA A 49 -3.13 -12.76 12.92
N CYS A 50 -1.80 -12.91 12.84
CA CYS A 50 -1.13 -14.22 12.98
C CYS A 50 0.05 -14.25 13.95
N GLY A 51 0.45 -13.12 14.53
CA GLY A 51 1.56 -13.02 15.47
C GLY A 51 2.97 -12.98 14.86
N ALA A 52 3.14 -13.24 13.56
CA ALA A 52 4.44 -13.12 12.88
C ALA A 52 4.96 -11.67 12.86
N ASP A 53 6.26 -11.46 12.69
CA ASP A 53 6.86 -10.12 12.68
C ASP A 53 6.17 -9.21 11.64
N SER A 54 5.73 -8.03 12.10
CA SER A 54 5.06 -7.07 11.24
C SER A 54 6.05 -6.31 10.35
N ALA A 55 5.61 -6.02 9.12
CA ALA A 55 6.33 -5.21 8.15
C ALA A 55 5.65 -3.86 7.90
N THR A 56 4.43 -3.67 8.43
CA THR A 56 3.62 -2.48 8.25
C THR A 56 2.84 -2.20 9.52
N ALA A 57 2.58 -0.91 9.78
CA ALA A 57 1.69 -0.44 10.83
C ALA A 57 0.64 0.48 10.23
N ARG A 58 -0.61 0.39 10.70
CA ARG A 58 -1.71 1.25 10.28
C ARG A 58 -2.55 1.65 11.49
N VAL A 59 -3.20 2.80 11.40
CA VAL A 59 -4.23 3.22 12.36
C VAL A 59 -5.60 3.03 11.73
N VAL A 60 -6.42 2.18 12.36
CA VAL A 60 -7.73 1.80 11.85
C VAL A 60 -8.80 2.20 12.86
N PRO A 61 -9.88 2.89 12.43
CA PRO A 61 -11.00 3.20 13.30
C PRO A 61 -11.90 1.98 13.47
N PHE A 62 -12.26 1.68 14.73
CA PHE A 62 -13.23 0.65 15.07
C PHE A 62 -14.44 1.27 15.80
N PRO A 63 -15.68 1.06 15.31
CA PRO A 63 -16.89 1.54 15.99
C PRO A 63 -16.95 1.08 17.45
N GLY A 64 -17.19 2.00 18.37
CA GLY A 64 -17.29 1.73 19.81
C GLY A 64 -15.96 1.47 20.54
N VAL A 65 -14.85 1.31 19.81
CA VAL A 65 -13.53 0.97 20.38
C VAL A 65 -12.48 2.06 20.14
N GLY A 66 -12.68 2.91 19.12
CA GLY A 66 -11.79 4.02 18.77
C GLY A 66 -10.69 3.63 17.77
N LEU A 67 -9.63 4.44 17.70
CA LEU A 67 -8.48 4.19 16.84
C LEU A 67 -7.58 3.09 17.44
N ARG A 68 -7.16 2.15 16.60
CA ARG A 68 -6.28 1.04 17.00
C ARG A 68 -5.11 0.87 16.05
N TRP A 69 -3.97 0.46 16.59
CA TRP A 69 -2.85 -0.02 15.80
C TRP A 69 -3.18 -1.39 15.21
N VAL A 70 -2.96 -1.51 13.91
CA VAL A 70 -3.04 -2.77 13.16
C VAL A 70 -1.68 -2.98 12.50
N ASP A 71 -0.91 -3.87 13.09
CA ASP A 71 0.41 -4.26 12.61
C ASP A 71 0.26 -5.51 11.75
N LEU A 72 0.78 -5.50 10.52
CA LEU A 72 0.62 -6.63 9.60
C LEU A 72 1.96 -7.10 9.07
N CYS A 73 2.15 -8.43 9.04
CA CYS A 73 3.25 -9.05 8.31
C CYS A 73 3.11 -8.76 6.81
N TRP A 74 4.15 -9.07 6.02
CA TRP A 74 4.15 -8.77 4.59
C TRP A 74 2.93 -9.37 3.86
N GLU A 75 2.59 -10.63 4.14
CA GLU A 75 1.49 -11.35 3.49
C GLU A 75 0.13 -10.69 3.76
N HIS A 76 -0.25 -10.52 5.03
CA HIS A 76 -1.50 -9.85 5.40
C HIS A 76 -1.50 -8.36 5.01
N GLY A 77 -0.33 -7.69 5.05
CA GLY A 77 -0.19 -6.31 4.61
C GLY A 77 -0.48 -6.14 3.11
N MET A 78 -0.11 -7.12 2.30
CA MET A 78 -0.37 -7.16 0.86
C MET A 78 -1.82 -7.50 0.53
N SER A 79 -2.50 -8.34 1.31
CA SER A 79 -3.92 -8.66 1.08
C SER A 79 -4.84 -7.46 1.33
N VAL A 80 -4.48 -6.57 2.28
CA VAL A 80 -5.24 -5.35 2.60
C VAL A 80 -4.70 -4.09 1.89
N ARG A 81 -3.70 -4.22 1.02
CA ARG A 81 -3.25 -3.09 0.20
C ARG A 81 -4.29 -2.85 -0.87
N ARG A 82 -4.82 -1.63 -0.92
CA ARG A 82 -5.60 -1.20 -2.08
C ARG A 82 -4.74 -1.36 -3.31
N ARG A 83 -5.22 -2.16 -4.27
CA ARG A 83 -4.59 -2.24 -5.58
C ARG A 83 -4.49 -0.84 -6.13
N SER A 84 -3.29 -0.48 -6.56
CA SER A 84 -3.06 0.84 -7.09
C SER A 84 -3.97 1.04 -8.31
N ARG A 85 -4.68 2.16 -8.34
CA ARG A 85 -5.50 2.54 -9.51
C ARG A 85 -4.65 3.16 -10.62
N VAL A 86 -3.34 3.33 -10.40
CA VAL A 86 -2.47 3.77 -11.50
C VAL A 86 -2.46 2.72 -12.59
N PRO A 87 -2.44 3.15 -13.86
CA PRO A 87 -2.36 2.25 -14.98
C PRO A 87 -1.12 1.36 -14.88
N THR A 88 -1.30 0.07 -15.19
CA THR A 88 -0.21 -0.91 -15.19
C THR A 88 0.54 -0.96 -16.52
N THR A 89 0.09 -0.21 -17.53
CA THR A 89 0.70 -0.11 -18.84
C THR A 89 1.38 1.23 -19.03
N LEU A 90 2.48 1.25 -19.79
CA LEU A 90 3.16 2.50 -20.12
C LEU A 90 2.23 3.45 -20.90
N GLU A 91 1.37 2.91 -21.76
CA GLU A 91 0.39 3.66 -22.52
C GLU A 91 -0.64 4.35 -21.61
N GLY A 92 -1.10 3.65 -20.57
CA GLY A 92 -2.03 4.21 -19.59
C GLY A 92 -1.36 5.28 -18.74
N ILE A 93 -0.15 5.02 -18.24
CA ILE A 93 0.64 6.02 -17.49
C ILE A 93 0.87 7.27 -18.36
N ALA A 94 1.20 7.09 -19.63
CA ALA A 94 1.39 8.18 -20.58
C ALA A 94 0.10 8.97 -20.83
N ALA A 95 -1.05 8.30 -20.88
CA ALA A 95 -2.35 8.94 -21.06
C ALA A 95 -2.69 9.83 -19.85
N ASP A 96 -2.51 9.33 -18.64
CA ASP A 96 -2.76 10.08 -17.40
C ASP A 96 -1.85 11.31 -17.31
N LEU A 97 -0.55 11.16 -17.63
CA LEU A 97 0.39 12.28 -17.62
C LEU A 97 0.06 13.34 -18.67
N ARG A 98 -0.41 12.92 -19.87
CA ARG A 98 -0.86 13.85 -20.90
C ARG A 98 -2.13 14.60 -20.49
N ALA A 99 -3.08 13.93 -19.82
CA ALA A 99 -4.28 14.56 -19.30
C ALA A 99 -3.93 15.62 -18.23
N ALA A 100 -3.12 15.24 -17.23
CA ALA A 100 -2.66 16.16 -16.19
C ALA A 100 -1.86 17.36 -16.76
N ALA A 101 -1.02 17.13 -17.77
CA ALA A 101 -0.30 18.20 -18.47
C ALA A 101 -1.25 19.19 -19.17
N GLY A 102 -2.34 18.68 -19.76
CA GLY A 102 -3.39 19.51 -20.35
C GLY A 102 -4.08 20.40 -19.31
N GLU A 103 -4.48 19.82 -18.18
CA GLU A 103 -5.08 20.54 -17.05
C GLU A 103 -4.15 21.61 -16.47
N ALA A 104 -2.85 21.32 -16.40
CA ALA A 104 -1.83 22.25 -15.89
C ALA A 104 -1.41 23.33 -16.90
N GLY A 105 -1.94 23.32 -18.14
CA GLY A 105 -1.54 24.27 -19.17
C GLY A 105 -0.09 24.10 -19.63
N LEU A 106 0.44 22.87 -19.60
CA LEU A 106 1.81 22.53 -20.01
C LEU A 106 1.80 21.75 -21.34
N PRO A 107 1.50 22.41 -22.48
CA PRO A 107 1.34 21.73 -23.76
C PRO A 107 2.61 20.99 -24.24
N GLN A 108 3.79 21.40 -23.78
CA GLN A 108 5.06 20.72 -24.05
C GLN A 108 5.17 19.33 -23.42
N ALA A 109 4.49 19.08 -22.29
CA ALA A 109 4.49 17.77 -21.64
C ALA A 109 3.60 16.76 -22.39
N ALA A 110 2.73 17.21 -23.30
CA ALA A 110 2.02 16.32 -24.23
C ALA A 110 2.96 15.59 -25.22
N ARG A 111 4.20 16.07 -25.38
CA ARG A 111 5.23 15.49 -26.25
C ARG A 111 6.16 14.50 -25.53
N LEU A 112 5.88 14.15 -24.26
CA LEU A 112 6.65 13.14 -23.55
C LEU A 112 6.54 11.80 -24.29
N ALA A 113 7.62 11.41 -24.96
CA ALA A 113 7.78 10.11 -25.56
C ALA A 113 8.48 9.18 -24.55
N PHE A 114 7.83 8.07 -24.20
CA PHE A 114 8.46 7.02 -23.42
C PHE A 114 9.37 6.22 -24.34
N ILE A 115 10.68 6.44 -24.22
CA ILE A 115 11.67 5.66 -24.95
C ILE A 115 11.65 4.26 -24.33
N ARG A 116 11.27 3.26 -25.13
CA ARG A 116 11.49 1.86 -24.79
C ARG A 116 13.00 1.64 -24.75
N SER A 117 13.58 1.54 -23.57
CA SER A 117 14.99 1.17 -23.42
C SER A 117 15.13 -0.27 -23.91
N GLY A 118 15.56 -0.43 -25.17
CA GLY A 118 15.88 -1.73 -25.74
C GLY A 118 17.09 -2.26 -25.01
N ASN A 119 16.89 -3.28 -24.17
CA ASN A 119 17.99 -3.99 -23.54
C ASN A 119 18.51 -5.02 -24.55
N ASP A 120 19.21 -4.55 -25.58
CA ASP A 120 19.96 -5.42 -26.49
C ASP A 120 21.23 -5.88 -25.77
N TYR A 121 21.10 -6.88 -24.89
CA TYR A 121 22.24 -7.69 -24.50
C TYR A 121 22.66 -8.55 -25.69
N ARG A 122 23.46 -7.96 -26.57
CA ARG A 122 24.21 -8.67 -27.60
C ARG A 122 25.17 -9.63 -26.90
N THR A 123 24.79 -10.90 -26.81
CA THR A 123 25.68 -11.99 -26.42
C THR A 123 26.45 -12.40 -27.67
N ASP A 124 27.59 -11.75 -27.92
CA ASP A 124 28.59 -12.29 -28.84
C ASP A 124 29.29 -13.46 -28.12
N HIS A 125 28.86 -14.67 -28.47
CA HIS A 125 29.65 -15.88 -28.27
C HIS A 125 29.83 -16.56 -29.62
N GLY A 126 31.07 -16.53 -30.12
CA GLY A 126 31.56 -17.39 -31.21
C GLY A 126 32.00 -16.63 -32.44
#